data_AF-A0A3C0E911-F1
#
_entry.id   AF-A0A3C0E911-F1
#
_cell.length_a   1.000
_cell.length_b   1.000
_cell.length_c   1.000
_cell.angle_alpha   90.00
_cell.angle_beta   90.00
_cell.angle_gamma   90.00
#
_symmetry.space_group_name_H-M   'P 1'
#
loop_
_entity.id
_entity.type
_entity.pdbx_description
1 polymer ?
#
loop_
_entity_poly.entity_id
_entity_poly.type
_entity_poly.pdbx_seq_one_letter_code
_entity_poly.pdbx_strand_id
1 'polypeptide(L)'
;MLRAFAAEVTSTLLDGNRHQTPGLGTFSTCIRKASAKRAACKMVMFRVSAELRAYATGGSLPLVSGPHAEVVSFIVEAMQIEQGVDVPLLGRMAVVPVVGKKPKLIFHGAQELNDVLPSSC
;
A
#
# COMPACT_ATOMS: atom_id res chain seq x y z
N MET A 1 -14.66 4.19 -7.62
CA MET A 1 -14.11 2.91 -7.15
C MET A 1 -12.78 3.08 -6.41
N LEU A 2 -11.71 3.60 -7.02
CA LEU A 2 -10.42 3.88 -6.33
C LEU A 2 -10.56 4.70 -5.03
N ARG A 3 -11.34 5.79 -5.07
CA ARG A 3 -11.60 6.62 -3.88
C ARG A 3 -12.35 5.87 -2.78
N ALA A 4 -13.25 4.95 -3.13
CA ALA A 4 -14.01 4.17 -2.15
C ALA A 4 -13.11 3.14 -1.45
N PHE A 5 -12.24 2.47 -2.21
CA PHE A 5 -11.20 1.61 -1.65
C PHE A 5 -10.26 2.39 -0.73
N ALA A 6 -9.74 3.53 -1.19
CA ALA A 6 -8.88 4.38 -0.37
C ALA A 6 -9.58 4.84 0.92
N ALA A 7 -10.84 5.27 0.85
CA ALA A 7 -11.63 5.68 2.01
C ALA A 7 -11.83 4.53 3.02
N GLU A 8 -12.11 3.30 2.55
CA GLU A 8 -12.25 2.13 3.42
C GLU A 8 -10.93 1.78 4.12
N VAL A 9 -9.82 1.78 3.38
CA VAL A 9 -8.47 1.58 3.95
C VAL A 9 -8.21 2.64 5.02
N THR A 10 -8.41 3.92 4.69
CA THR A 10 -8.18 5.04 5.62
C THR A 10 -9.03 4.91 6.87
N SER A 11 -10.35 4.66 6.73
CA SER A 11 -11.25 4.47 7.88
C SER A 11 -10.77 3.33 8.77
N THR A 12 -10.42 2.19 8.19
CA THR A 12 -9.93 1.02 8.94
C THR A 12 -8.66 1.37 9.75
N LEU A 13 -7.74 2.14 9.17
CA LEU A 13 -6.50 2.57 9.83
C LEU A 13 -6.75 3.60 10.93
N LEU A 14 -7.74 4.49 10.75
CA LEU A 14 -8.17 5.47 11.77
C LEU A 14 -8.77 4.76 12.98
N ASP A 15 -9.52 3.69 12.76
CA ASP A 15 -10.06 2.83 13.82
C ASP A 15 -8.98 2.00 14.54
N GLY A 16 -7.71 2.14 14.15
CA GLY A 16 -6.58 1.42 14.73
C GLY A 16 -6.45 -0.02 14.22
N ASN A 17 -7.25 -0.42 13.24
CA ASN A 17 -7.23 -1.75 12.66
C ASN A 17 -6.27 -1.84 11.46
N ARG A 18 -5.85 -3.06 11.15
CA ARG A 18 -5.15 -3.36 9.89
C ARG A 18 -6.18 -3.66 8.81
N HIS A 19 -5.98 -3.14 7.61
CA HIS A 19 -6.79 -3.44 6.45
C HIS A 19 -6.08 -4.48 5.58
N GLN A 20 -6.66 -5.68 5.44
CA GLN A 20 -6.12 -6.73 4.60
C GLN A 20 -6.88 -6.77 3.28
N THR A 21 -6.15 -6.68 2.17
CA THR A 21 -6.68 -6.72 0.83
C THR A 21 -6.17 -7.98 0.12
N PRO A 22 -7.01 -8.99 -0.12
CA PRO A 22 -6.61 -10.22 -0.81
C PRO A 22 -5.93 -9.94 -2.16
N GLY A 23 -4.86 -10.67 -2.44
CA GLY A 23 -4.05 -10.49 -3.65
C GLY A 23 -3.09 -9.30 -3.60
N LEU A 24 -3.39 -8.22 -2.88
CA LEU A 24 -2.57 -7.00 -2.83
C LEU A 24 -1.62 -6.96 -1.62
N GLY A 25 -2.16 -7.03 -0.39
CA GLY A 25 -1.35 -6.90 0.81
C GLY A 25 -2.11 -6.46 2.04
N THR A 26 -1.38 -5.89 3.00
CA THR A 26 -1.93 -5.42 4.27
C THR A 26 -1.46 -4.00 4.55
N PHE A 27 -2.42 -3.11 4.76
CA PHE A 27 -2.19 -1.77 5.28
C PHE A 27 -2.30 -1.81 6.81
N SER A 28 -1.38 -1.14 7.48
CA SER A 28 -1.36 -1.04 8.95
C SER A 28 -0.71 0.28 9.35
N THR A 29 -0.89 0.70 10.59
CA THR A 29 -0.15 1.83 11.14
C THR A 29 0.95 1.36 12.06
N CYS A 30 2.13 1.98 12.01
CA CYS A 30 3.18 1.77 13.00
C CYS A 30 3.51 3.09 13.72
N ILE A 31 3.96 2.99 14.97
CA ILE A 31 4.52 4.14 15.69
C ILE A 31 6.03 4.08 15.56
N ARG A 32 6.58 5.05 14.85
CA ARG A 32 8.02 5.29 14.80
C ARG A 32 8.41 6.02 16.08
N LYS A 33 9.29 5.39 16.88
CA LYS A 33 9.80 5.99 18.11
C LYS A 33 10.55 7.29 17.82
N ALA A 34 10.44 8.22 18.76
CA ALA A 34 11.21 9.45 18.76
C ALA A 34 12.71 9.14 18.69
N SER A 35 13.48 10.05 18.08
CA SER A 35 14.93 10.06 18.16
C SER A 35 15.41 11.46 18.49
N ALA A 36 16.70 11.64 18.73
CA ALA A 36 17.29 12.96 18.99
C ALA A 36 17.00 14.01 17.88
N LYS A 37 16.58 13.58 16.69
CA LYS A 37 16.29 14.46 15.54
C LYS A 37 14.79 14.55 15.18
N ARG A 38 13.90 13.78 15.82
CA ARG A 38 12.47 13.76 15.47
C ARG A 38 11.58 13.32 16.64
N ALA A 39 10.38 13.88 16.70
CA ALA A 39 9.32 13.39 17.58
C ALA A 39 8.86 11.97 17.17
N ALA A 40 8.19 11.28 18.09
CA ALA A 40 7.52 10.02 17.76
C ALA A 40 6.38 10.32 16.78
N CYS A 41 6.17 9.44 15.80
CA CYS A 41 5.11 9.63 14.84
C CYS A 41 4.47 8.35 14.33
N LYS A 42 3.19 8.42 13.98
CA LYS A 42 2.40 7.35 13.40
C LYS A 42 2.55 7.37 11.87
N MET A 43 2.82 6.23 11.26
CA MET A 43 3.01 6.13 9.81
C MET A 43 2.25 4.95 9.25
N VAL A 44 1.74 5.08 8.02
CA VAL A 44 1.18 3.95 7.30
C VAL A 44 2.29 3.05 6.79
N MET A 45 2.08 1.76 7.00
CA MET A 45 2.91 0.69 6.50
C MET A 45 2.09 -0.18 5.56
N PHE A 46 2.67 -0.50 4.42
CA PHE A 46 2.13 -1.47 3.50
C PHE A 46 3.03 -2.71 3.46
N ARG A 47 2.44 -3.87 3.76
CA ARG A 47 3.08 -5.17 3.59
C ARG A 47 2.47 -5.85 2.38
N VAL A 48 3.25 -5.99 1.32
CA VAL A 48 2.89 -6.73 0.12
C VAL A 48 2.54 -8.20 0.44
N SER A 49 1.52 -8.72 -0.23
CA SER A 49 1.12 -10.13 -0.18
C SER A 49 2.22 -11.07 -0.72
N ALA A 50 2.07 -12.38 -0.54
CA ALA A 50 3.00 -13.34 -1.14
C ALA A 50 2.74 -13.48 -2.65
N GLU A 51 1.47 -13.42 -3.02
CA GLU A 51 0.95 -13.52 -4.38
C GLU A 51 1.44 -12.36 -5.24
N LEU A 52 1.32 -11.12 -4.76
CA LEU A 52 1.82 -9.95 -5.50
C LEU A 52 3.35 -9.95 -5.61
N ARG A 53 4.06 -10.48 -4.61
CA ARG A 53 5.51 -10.69 -4.70
C ARG A 53 5.88 -11.70 -5.78
N ALA A 54 5.14 -12.80 -5.87
CA ALA A 54 5.35 -13.80 -6.91
C ALA A 54 5.05 -13.22 -8.29
N TYR A 55 3.92 -12.52 -8.43
CA TYR A 55 3.50 -11.86 -9.67
C TYR A 55 4.53 -10.84 -10.17
N ALA A 56 5.06 -10.01 -9.27
CA ALA A 56 6.13 -9.05 -9.59
C ALA A 56 7.41 -9.71 -10.14
N THR A 57 7.60 -11.01 -9.93
CA THR A 57 8.72 -11.80 -10.48
C THR A 57 8.33 -12.70 -11.65
N GLY A 58 7.19 -12.45 -12.29
CA GLY A 58 6.69 -13.24 -13.42
C GLY A 58 5.81 -14.44 -13.04
N GLY A 59 5.32 -14.49 -11.80
CA GLY A 59 4.35 -15.49 -11.35
C GLY A 59 2.95 -15.26 -11.91
N SER A 60 1.98 -16.04 -11.45
CA SER A 60 0.57 -15.87 -11.83
C SER A 60 -0.05 -14.60 -11.24
N LEU A 61 -1.05 -14.05 -11.93
CA LEU A 61 -1.86 -12.95 -11.42
C LEU A 61 -2.45 -13.32 -10.04
N PRO A 62 -2.35 -12.46 -9.00
CA PRO A 62 -2.93 -12.71 -7.69
C PRO A 62 -4.44 -12.88 -7.76
N LEU A 63 -4.97 -13.84 -6.99
CA LEU A 63 -6.41 -13.94 -6.79
C LEU A 63 -6.88 -12.81 -5.88
N VAL A 64 -7.69 -11.91 -6.44
CA VAL A 64 -8.33 -10.82 -5.70
C VAL A 64 -9.79 -11.19 -5.42
N SER A 65 -10.34 -10.71 -4.31
CA SER A 65 -11.74 -10.96 -3.93
C SER A 65 -12.28 -9.86 -3.02
N GLY A 66 -13.61 -9.84 -2.85
CA GLY A 66 -14.31 -8.88 -2.01
C GLY A 66 -14.86 -7.66 -2.77
N PRO A 67 -15.42 -6.68 -2.04
CA PRO A 67 -16.12 -5.53 -2.64
C PRO A 67 -15.26 -4.66 -3.56
N HIS A 68 -13.94 -4.68 -3.36
CA HIS A 68 -12.97 -3.90 -4.13
C HIS A 68 -12.19 -4.74 -5.15
N ALA A 69 -12.62 -5.96 -5.48
CA ALA A 69 -11.86 -6.87 -6.35
C ALA A 69 -11.44 -6.23 -7.68
N GLU A 70 -12.37 -5.58 -8.39
CA GLU A 70 -12.09 -4.96 -9.69
C GLU A 70 -11.00 -3.88 -9.59
N VAL A 71 -11.08 -3.00 -8.59
CA VAL A 71 -10.11 -1.92 -8.43
C VAL A 71 -8.77 -2.43 -7.92
N VAL A 72 -8.77 -3.49 -7.11
CA VAL A 72 -7.54 -4.13 -6.63
C VAL A 72 -6.84 -4.84 -7.79
N SER A 73 -7.55 -5.53 -8.67
CA SER A 73 -6.99 -6.08 -9.92
C SER A 73 -6.31 -4.98 -10.73
N PHE A 74 -7.01 -3.86 -10.95
CA PHE A 74 -6.44 -2.72 -11.66
C PHE A 74 -5.15 -2.21 -11.01
N ILE A 75 -5.12 -2.05 -9.67
CA ILE A 75 -3.91 -1.62 -8.94
C ILE A 75 -2.78 -2.63 -9.15
N VAL A 76 -3.05 -3.93 -9.02
CA VAL A 76 -2.06 -5.01 -9.14
C VAL A 76 -1.42 -5.03 -10.53
N GLU A 77 -2.22 -4.87 -11.58
CA GLU A 77 -1.75 -4.80 -12.97
C GLU A 77 -0.99 -3.49 -13.22
N ALA A 78 -1.55 -2.36 -12.80
CA ALA A 78 -0.91 -1.05 -12.97
C ALA A 78 0.40 -0.93 -12.18
N MET A 79 0.58 -1.67 -11.08
CA MET A 79 1.86 -1.72 -10.38
C MET A 79 3.00 -2.35 -11.22
N GLN A 80 2.69 -3.15 -12.26
CA GLN A 80 3.70 -3.77 -13.12
C GLN A 80 4.26 -2.82 -14.19
N ILE A 81 3.57 -1.72 -14.48
CA ILE A 81 4.06 -0.73 -15.46
C ILE A 81 5.16 0.12 -14.81
N GLU A 82 6.07 0.65 -15.61
CA GLU A 82 7.23 1.40 -15.12
C GLU A 82 6.85 2.61 -14.24
N GLN A 83 5.72 3.25 -14.55
CA GLN A 83 5.22 4.41 -13.81
C GLN A 83 4.62 4.03 -12.44
N GLY A 84 4.15 2.78 -12.29
CA GLY A 84 3.32 2.34 -11.18
C GLY A 84 1.92 2.96 -11.21
N VAL A 85 1.29 3.03 -10.05
CA VAL A 85 -0.07 3.57 -9.87
C VAL A 85 -0.13 4.54 -8.70
N ASP A 86 -0.74 5.69 -8.94
CA ASP A 86 -1.11 6.65 -7.90
C ASP A 86 -2.56 6.38 -7.49
N VAL A 87 -2.76 5.89 -6.26
CA VAL A 87 -4.08 5.66 -5.69
C VAL A 87 -4.47 6.91 -4.90
N PRO A 88 -5.50 7.66 -5.33
CA PRO A 88 -5.89 8.91 -4.69
C PRO A 88 -6.09 8.75 -3.19
N LEU A 89 -5.54 9.68 -2.40
CA LEU A 89 -5.61 9.72 -0.92
C LEU A 89 -4.94 8.53 -0.20
N LEU A 90 -4.41 7.54 -0.92
CA LEU A 90 -3.73 6.39 -0.34
C LEU A 90 -2.22 6.48 -0.57
N GLY A 91 -1.81 6.77 -1.80
CA GLY A 91 -0.40 6.95 -2.15
C GLY A 91 0.02 6.27 -3.43
N ARG A 92 1.31 6.34 -3.72
CA ARG A 92 1.93 5.74 -4.90
C ARG A 92 2.36 4.31 -4.61
N MET A 93 2.02 3.40 -5.51
CA MET A 93 2.39 1.98 -5.46
C MET A 93 3.08 1.57 -6.77
N ALA A 94 4.21 0.87 -6.69
CA ALA A 94 4.90 0.42 -7.90
C ALA A 94 5.75 -0.83 -7.67
N VAL A 95 5.98 -1.60 -8.74
CA VAL A 95 7.05 -2.59 -8.85
C VAL A 95 8.22 -1.94 -9.59
N VAL A 96 9.32 -1.72 -8.88
CA VAL A 96 10.53 -1.11 -9.44
C VAL A 96 11.53 -2.21 -9.78
N PRO A 97 11.88 -2.41 -11.06
CA PRO A 97 12.91 -3.37 -11.44
C PRO A 97 14.26 -2.98 -10.86
N VAL A 98 15.03 -3.97 -10.40
CA VAL A 98 16.39 -3.76 -9.88
C VAL A 98 17.33 -4.72 -10.58
N VAL A 99 18.34 -4.18 -11.27
CA VAL A 99 19.30 -4.97 -12.04
C VAL A 99 19.98 -6.01 -11.14
N GLY A 100 19.93 -7.28 -11.56
CA GLY A 100 20.56 -8.40 -10.87
C GLY A 100 19.91 -8.78 -9.52
N LYS A 101 18.73 -8.24 -9.20
CA LYS A 101 18.02 -8.50 -7.94
C LYS A 101 16.52 -8.69 -8.17
N LYS A 102 15.83 -9.19 -7.14
CA LYS A 102 14.36 -9.17 -7.13
C LYS A 102 13.86 -7.73 -7.20
N PRO A 103 12.79 -7.45 -7.96
CA PRO A 103 12.21 -6.13 -8.05
C PRO A 103 11.75 -5.66 -6.66
N LYS A 104 11.81 -4.35 -6.45
CA LYS A 104 11.35 -3.71 -5.21
C LYS A 104 9.90 -3.31 -5.36
N LEU A 105 9.06 -3.74 -4.43
CA LEU A 105 7.71 -3.19 -4.30
C LEU A 105 7.75 -1.99 -3.38
N ILE A 106 7.27 -0.85 -3.85
CA ILE A 106 7.23 0.40 -3.10
C ILE A 106 5.79 0.80 -2.80
N PHE A 107 5.62 1.39 -1.62
CA PHE A 107 4.44 2.13 -1.23
C PHE A 107 4.91 3.44 -0.61
N HIS A 108 4.53 4.55 -1.21
CA HIS A 108 4.71 5.88 -0.66
C HIS A 108 3.34 6.41 -0.31
N GLY A 109 3.00 6.41 0.98
CA GLY A 109 1.73 6.93 1.47
C GLY A 109 1.52 8.38 1.04
N ALA A 110 0.29 8.71 0.64
CA ALA A 110 -0.09 10.07 0.32
C ALA A 110 0.07 10.96 1.56
N GLN A 111 0.42 12.24 1.36
CA GLN A 111 0.51 13.19 2.47
C GLN A 111 -0.84 13.30 3.19
N GLU A 112 -1.93 13.31 2.42
CA GLU A 112 -3.30 13.36 2.91
C GLU A 112 -3.64 12.16 3.81
N LEU A 113 -3.09 10.97 3.52
CA LEU A 113 -3.27 9.80 4.36
C LEU A 113 -2.54 9.94 5.69
N ASN A 114 -1.35 10.52 5.66
CA ASN A 114 -0.57 10.75 6.88
C ASN A 114 -1.22 11.86 7.69
N ASP A 115 -1.64 12.97 7.09
CA ASP A 115 -2.22 14.13 7.80
C ASP A 115 -3.45 13.78 8.64
N VAL A 116 -4.28 12.83 8.19
CA VAL A 116 -5.45 12.37 8.96
C VAL A 116 -5.11 11.42 10.09
N LEU A 117 -3.91 10.83 10.10
CA LEU A 117 -3.46 9.97 11.18
C LEU A 117 -2.96 10.80 12.35
N PRO A 118 -3.46 10.58 13.57
CA PRO A 118 -3.00 11.33 14.73
C PRO A 118 -1.50 11.12 14.97
N SER A 119 -0.81 12.23 15.20
CA SER A 119 0.65 12.27 15.43
C SER A 119 1.48 11.74 14.26
N SER A 120 1.08 12.00 13.01
CA SER A 120 1.79 11.50 11.84
C SER A 120 3.09 12.22 11.49
N CYS A 121 3.97 11.48 10.80
CA CYS A 121 4.99 12.01 9.90
C CYS A 121 4.47 11.79 8.47
#